data_AF-A0A1B1BHP1-F1
#
_entry.id   AF-A0A1B1BHP1-F1
#
_cell.length_a   1.000
_cell.length_b   1.000
_cell.length_c   1.000
_cell.angle_alpha   90.00
_cell.angle_beta   90.00
_cell.angle_gamma   90.00
#
_symmetry.space_group_name_H-M   'P 1'
#
loop_
_entity.id
_entity.type
_entity.pdbx_description
1 polymer ?
#
loop_
_entity_poly.entity_id
_entity_poly.type
_entity_poly.pdbx_seq_one_letter_code
_entity_poly.pdbx_strand_id
1 'polypeptide(L)'
;MSSVTAPSLATPSSLDPSPHTTTVIAPSSAARDDAGRARTYEVRTFGCQMNVHDSERLSGSLEAAGYVSAAGAEADIVVINTCAVRENADNKLYGNLGYLASVKRKHAGMQIAVGGCLAQKDKATILAKAPWVDVVFGTHNMGSLPSLLERARHNGEAQLEILESLETFPSTLPTKRDSSYSGWVSISVGCNNTCTFCIVPALRGKEKDRRPGEILAEIQALVDDGAIEVTLLGQNVNSYGVEFGDRLAFGKLLRAAGQIQGLERIRFTSPHPAAFTDDVIDAMADTPAVMPQLHMPLQSGSDRVLKAMRRSYRSTKFLGILERVRAQMPDAAISTDIIVGFPGETEEDFLETMRVVEESRFATAFTFQYSIRPGTPAATMADQVPKAVVQDRYERLIALQERISWEENSKVVGREVELLVANGEGRKDSDTHRLSGRAPDSRLVHFDVPAGSDLPRPGDMVTVTVTQAAPFHLIADPLDGAPLRIRRTIAGDAWDREQAESCGVPTPAGSTGGAVSLGLPTLRVGGPAGTGLNLSNLNQHGGATTIPIYPVDDAER
;
A
#
# COMPACT_ATOMS: atom_id res chain seq x y z
N MET A 1 -21.00 -70.36 -20.92
CA MET A 1 -20.32 -70.06 -19.64
C MET A 1 -19.13 -69.17 -19.95
N SER A 2 -18.88 -68.19 -19.07
CA SER A 2 -17.85 -67.12 -19.14
C SER A 2 -18.31 -65.79 -19.75
N SER A 3 -18.90 -64.98 -18.88
CA SER A 3 -18.97 -63.52 -18.97
C SER A 3 -17.69 -62.92 -18.37
N VAL A 4 -17.04 -62.01 -19.10
CA VAL A 4 -15.87 -61.26 -18.62
C VAL A 4 -16.36 -59.99 -17.91
N THR A 5 -16.01 -59.87 -16.63
CA THR A 5 -16.38 -58.78 -15.73
C THR A 5 -15.27 -57.71 -15.72
N ALA A 6 -15.65 -56.43 -15.78
CA ALA A 6 -14.76 -55.28 -15.64
C ALA A 6 -14.27 -55.11 -14.18
N PRO A 7 -13.05 -54.58 -13.94
CA PRO A 7 -12.57 -54.28 -12.60
C PRO A 7 -13.08 -52.93 -12.07
N SER A 8 -13.37 -52.94 -10.77
CA SER A 8 -13.91 -51.87 -9.93
C SER A 8 -13.02 -50.63 -9.87
N LEU A 9 -13.62 -49.46 -10.04
CA LEU A 9 -13.03 -48.15 -9.76
C LEU A 9 -12.73 -48.02 -8.25
N ALA A 10 -11.48 -47.67 -7.93
CA ALA A 10 -11.06 -47.29 -6.60
C ALA A 10 -11.48 -45.84 -6.33
N THR A 11 -12.19 -45.62 -5.23
CA THR A 11 -12.47 -44.30 -4.65
C THR A 11 -11.17 -43.60 -4.27
N PRO A 12 -10.94 -42.34 -4.67
CA PRO A 12 -9.80 -41.57 -4.19
C PRO A 12 -10.01 -41.20 -2.72
N SER A 13 -9.07 -41.61 -1.88
CA SER A 13 -9.00 -41.22 -0.47
C SER A 13 -8.70 -39.73 -0.35
N SER A 14 -9.51 -39.05 0.46
CA SER A 14 -9.22 -37.83 1.23
C SER A 14 -7.93 -37.08 0.85
N LEU A 15 -8.10 -35.98 0.10
CA LEU A 15 -7.13 -34.90 0.02
C LEU A 15 -6.94 -34.31 1.43
N ASP A 16 -5.71 -34.39 1.91
CA ASP A 16 -5.23 -33.80 3.15
C ASP A 16 -5.17 -32.26 3.00
N PRO A 17 -5.88 -31.46 3.82
CA PRO A 17 -5.76 -30.02 3.79
C PRO A 17 -4.55 -29.61 4.63
N SER A 18 -3.37 -29.48 4.02
CA SER A 18 -2.25 -28.81 4.70
C SER A 18 -2.51 -27.31 4.76
N PRO A 19 -2.63 -26.70 5.97
CA PRO A 19 -3.05 -25.32 6.12
C PRO A 19 -1.86 -24.36 5.93
N HIS A 20 -2.19 -23.14 5.54
CA HIS A 20 -1.36 -21.94 5.61
C HIS A 20 -0.51 -21.93 6.88
N THR A 21 0.77 -22.31 6.79
CA THR A 21 1.65 -22.24 7.95
C THR A 21 2.16 -20.80 8.03
N THR A 22 1.37 -19.92 8.64
CA THR A 22 1.84 -18.62 9.10
C THR A 22 3.11 -18.83 9.90
N THR A 23 4.15 -18.05 9.58
CA THR A 23 5.40 -18.04 10.33
C THR A 23 5.08 -17.73 11.78
N VAL A 24 5.30 -18.70 12.66
CA VAL A 24 5.07 -18.54 14.10
C VAL A 24 6.19 -17.69 14.66
N ILE A 25 5.83 -16.50 15.12
CA ILE A 25 6.75 -15.61 15.83
C ILE A 25 6.57 -15.87 17.32
N ALA A 26 7.64 -16.31 17.98
CA ALA A 26 7.62 -16.52 19.41
C ALA A 26 7.55 -15.17 20.16
N PRO A 27 6.85 -15.09 21.29
CA PRO A 27 6.89 -13.93 22.16
C PRO A 27 8.34 -13.57 22.53
N SER A 28 8.67 -12.29 22.43
CA SER A 28 9.99 -11.77 22.74
C SER A 28 10.04 -11.27 24.18
N SER A 29 11.05 -11.68 24.94
CA SER A 29 11.38 -11.05 26.23
C SER A 29 11.63 -9.55 26.09
N ALA A 30 12.11 -9.11 24.93
CA ALA A 30 12.36 -7.70 24.60
C ALA A 30 11.08 -6.88 24.41
N ALA A 31 9.92 -7.53 24.32
CA ALA A 31 8.62 -6.88 24.22
C ALA A 31 8.13 -6.36 25.57
N ARG A 32 8.83 -6.62 26.67
CA ARG A 32 8.56 -6.04 27.99
C ARG A 32 9.72 -5.16 28.46
N ASP A 33 9.39 -4.07 29.15
CA ASP A 33 10.38 -3.25 29.85
C ASP A 33 10.79 -3.88 31.18
N ASP A 34 11.76 -3.28 31.88
CA ASP A 34 12.25 -3.78 33.17
C ASP A 34 11.15 -3.77 34.27
N ALA A 35 10.07 -3.01 34.07
CA ALA A 35 8.90 -2.96 34.93
C ALA A 35 7.80 -3.97 34.51
N GLY A 36 8.05 -4.79 33.48
CA GLY A 36 7.13 -5.80 32.97
C GLY A 36 6.01 -5.26 32.08
N ARG A 37 6.00 -3.96 31.74
CA ARG A 37 5.02 -3.35 30.82
C ARG A 37 5.34 -3.71 29.38
N ALA A 38 4.32 -3.89 28.55
CA ALA A 38 4.52 -4.11 27.12
C ALA A 38 5.15 -2.86 26.49
N ARG A 39 6.21 -3.06 25.71
CA ARG A 39 6.90 -1.98 24.99
C ARG A 39 6.11 -1.61 23.75
N THR A 40 6.07 -0.32 23.52
CA THR A 40 5.33 0.31 22.44
C THR A 40 6.16 0.37 21.15
N TYR A 41 5.50 0.29 20.00
CA TYR A 41 6.17 0.43 18.70
C TYR A 41 5.47 1.45 17.78
N GLU A 42 6.27 2.02 16.88
CA GLU A 42 5.81 2.86 15.76
C GLU A 42 6.57 2.45 14.49
N VAL A 43 5.85 2.14 13.40
CA VAL A 43 6.44 1.90 12.08
C VAL A 43 6.24 3.13 11.19
N ARG A 44 7.34 3.77 10.81
CA ARG A 44 7.35 4.92 9.89
C ARG A 44 7.71 4.46 8.49
N THR A 45 6.73 4.51 7.60
CA THR A 45 6.88 4.07 6.21
C THR A 45 7.27 5.24 5.30
N PHE A 46 8.40 5.10 4.60
CA PHE A 46 8.83 6.04 3.57
C PHE A 46 9.08 5.30 2.26
N GLY A 47 8.20 5.43 1.28
CA GLY A 47 8.44 4.73 0.02
C GLY A 47 7.27 4.56 -0.91
N CYS A 48 7.16 3.35 -1.46
CA CYS A 48 6.12 2.93 -2.37
C CYS A 48 5.11 1.99 -1.68
N GLN A 49 4.10 1.54 -2.43
CA GLN A 49 3.07 0.61 -1.96
C GLN A 49 3.67 -0.69 -1.38
N MET A 50 4.78 -1.17 -1.94
CA MET A 50 5.48 -2.33 -1.38
C MET A 50 6.03 -2.06 0.02
N ASN A 51 6.50 -0.84 0.31
CA ASN A 51 6.94 -0.49 1.66
C ASN A 51 5.74 -0.39 2.63
N VAL A 52 4.57 0.07 2.18
CA VAL A 52 3.35 0.08 3.02
C VAL A 52 2.99 -1.35 3.42
N HIS A 53 2.90 -2.24 2.45
CA HIS A 53 2.63 -3.66 2.69
C HIS A 53 3.72 -4.35 3.53
N ASP A 54 4.99 -4.04 3.30
CA ASP A 54 6.10 -4.54 4.15
C ASP A 54 5.94 -4.03 5.59
N SER A 55 5.45 -2.80 5.80
CA SER A 55 5.20 -2.24 7.13
C SER A 55 4.04 -2.90 7.87
N GLU A 56 2.95 -3.28 7.19
CA GLU A 56 1.85 -4.06 7.80
C GLU A 56 2.36 -5.39 8.37
N ARG A 57 3.30 -6.03 7.66
CA ARG A 57 3.96 -7.27 8.11
C ARG A 57 4.94 -7.04 9.25
N LEU A 58 5.67 -5.92 9.24
CA LEU A 58 6.54 -5.54 10.36
C LEU A 58 5.72 -5.30 11.63
N SER A 59 4.61 -4.56 11.52
CA SER A 59 3.66 -4.34 12.61
C SER A 59 3.09 -5.66 13.14
N GLY A 60 2.55 -6.52 12.27
CA GLY A 60 2.04 -7.83 12.68
C GLY A 60 3.10 -8.72 13.32
N SER A 61 4.34 -8.65 12.84
CA SER A 61 5.47 -9.39 13.44
C SER A 61 5.83 -8.90 14.85
N LEU A 62 5.74 -7.59 15.08
CA LEU A 62 5.94 -6.99 16.40
C LEU A 62 4.79 -7.34 17.35
N GLU A 63 3.54 -7.25 16.91
CA GLU A 63 2.38 -7.64 17.72
C GLU A 63 2.42 -9.13 18.11
N ALA A 64 2.75 -10.01 17.17
CA ALA A 64 2.93 -11.44 17.45
C ALA A 64 4.06 -11.72 18.46
N ALA A 65 5.10 -10.88 18.47
CA ALA A 65 6.17 -10.94 19.46
C ALA A 65 5.79 -10.32 20.83
N GLY A 66 4.61 -9.70 20.95
CA GLY A 66 4.07 -9.15 22.20
C GLY A 66 4.27 -7.64 22.39
N TYR A 67 4.74 -6.91 21.38
CA TYR A 67 4.78 -5.45 21.40
C TYR A 67 3.38 -4.87 21.16
N VAL A 68 3.16 -3.61 21.54
CA VAL A 68 1.87 -2.93 21.36
C VAL A 68 2.04 -1.62 20.59
N SER A 69 1.05 -1.18 19.83
CA SER A 69 1.12 0.10 19.10
C SER A 69 1.24 1.28 20.08
N ALA A 70 2.05 2.28 19.74
CA ALA A 70 2.21 3.49 20.54
C ALA A 70 0.99 4.45 20.45
N ALA A 71 0.08 4.26 19.48
CA ALA A 71 -1.14 5.05 19.29
C ALA A 71 -0.95 6.58 19.37
N GLY A 72 0.18 7.09 18.85
CA GLY A 72 0.50 8.52 18.82
C GLY A 72 1.33 9.04 20.01
N ALA A 73 1.63 8.20 21.01
CA ALA A 73 2.65 8.50 22.02
C ALA A 73 4.07 8.26 21.48
N GLU A 74 5.09 8.75 22.20
CA GLU A 74 6.49 8.40 21.92
C GLU A 74 6.70 6.90 22.14
N ALA A 75 7.18 6.20 21.10
CA ALA A 75 7.32 4.75 21.12
C ALA A 75 8.67 4.28 21.69
N ASP A 76 8.67 3.13 22.37
CA ASP A 76 9.88 2.43 22.81
C ASP A 76 10.69 1.88 21.62
N ILE A 77 10.02 1.50 20.53
CA ILE A 77 10.62 1.00 19.29
C ILE A 77 10.15 1.86 18.13
N VAL A 78 11.08 2.49 17.41
CA VAL A 78 10.76 3.17 16.15
C VAL A 78 11.41 2.43 14.99
N VAL A 79 10.59 1.93 14.07
CA VAL A 79 11.03 1.25 12.85
C VAL A 79 10.88 2.20 11.67
N ILE A 80 11.98 2.51 10.97
CA ILE A 80 11.94 3.25 9.71
C ILE A 80 12.02 2.25 8.55
N ASN A 81 10.90 2.01 7.86
CA ASN A 81 10.88 1.20 6.64
C ASN A 81 11.02 2.13 5.41
N THR A 82 12.18 2.10 4.75
CA THR A 82 12.54 3.13 3.76
C THR A 82 12.86 2.57 2.36
N CYS A 83 12.47 3.32 1.34
CA CYS A 83 12.70 3.03 -0.07
C CYS A 83 14.08 3.53 -0.54
N ALA A 84 14.64 2.90 -1.58
CA ALA A 84 15.89 3.35 -2.23
C ALA A 84 15.66 4.01 -3.59
N VAL A 85 14.40 4.05 -4.06
CA VAL A 85 14.09 4.40 -5.45
C VAL A 85 13.74 5.88 -5.61
N ARG A 86 13.05 6.49 -4.64
CA ARG A 86 12.60 7.89 -4.70
C ARG A 86 13.71 8.89 -4.39
N GLU A 87 13.71 10.03 -5.09
CA GLU A 87 14.66 11.11 -4.82
C GLU A 87 14.56 11.56 -3.35
N ASN A 88 15.68 11.97 -2.76
CA ASN A 88 15.77 12.40 -1.36
C ASN A 88 15.41 11.35 -0.30
N ALA A 89 15.25 10.06 -0.66
CA ALA A 89 15.02 9.01 0.33
C ALA A 89 16.16 8.93 1.38
N ASP A 90 17.41 9.06 0.93
CA ASP A 90 18.59 9.17 1.80
C ASP A 90 18.47 10.35 2.77
N ASN A 91 18.23 11.56 2.24
CA ASN A 91 18.12 12.79 3.02
C ASN A 91 16.99 12.71 4.06
N LYS A 92 15.84 12.14 3.68
CA LYS A 92 14.71 11.93 4.59
C LYS A 92 15.05 10.93 5.69
N LEU A 93 15.71 9.82 5.37
CA LEU A 93 16.14 8.85 6.38
C LEU A 93 17.07 9.52 7.39
N TYR A 94 18.17 10.13 6.94
CA TYR A 94 19.16 10.69 7.85
C TYR A 94 18.63 11.89 8.64
N GLY A 95 17.75 12.71 8.06
CA GLY A 95 17.04 13.76 8.79
C GLY A 95 16.16 13.21 9.93
N ASN A 96 15.39 12.15 9.67
CA ASN A 96 14.58 11.47 10.69
C ASN A 96 15.46 10.81 11.76
N LEU A 97 16.55 10.15 11.36
CA LEU A 97 17.49 9.55 12.32
C LEU A 97 18.13 10.60 13.23
N GLY A 98 18.47 11.78 12.70
CA GLY A 98 18.98 12.90 13.50
C GLY A 98 17.97 13.39 14.55
N TYR A 99 16.69 13.52 14.17
CA TYR A 99 15.61 13.83 15.10
C TYR A 99 15.46 12.74 16.17
N LEU A 100 15.38 11.46 15.78
CA LEU A 100 15.23 10.33 16.69
C LEU A 100 16.41 10.18 17.66
N ALA A 101 17.62 10.59 17.27
CA ALA A 101 18.76 10.63 18.18
C ALA A 101 18.48 11.54 19.39
N SER A 102 17.77 12.65 19.19
CA SER A 102 17.39 13.56 20.27
C SER A 102 16.30 13.01 21.18
N VAL A 103 15.36 12.24 20.62
CA VAL A 103 14.29 11.56 21.35
C VAL A 103 14.88 10.41 22.18
N LYS A 104 15.69 9.53 21.56
CA LYS A 104 16.36 8.40 22.24
C LYS A 104 17.25 8.82 23.41
N ARG A 105 17.86 10.01 23.37
CA ARG A 105 18.62 10.54 24.51
C ARG A 105 17.76 10.86 25.74
N LYS A 106 16.47 11.15 25.54
CA LYS A 106 15.51 11.48 26.61
C LYS A 106 14.66 10.27 27.00
N HIS A 107 14.42 9.37 26.06
CA HIS A 107 13.66 8.15 26.27
C HIS A 107 14.59 6.95 26.50
N ALA A 108 14.90 6.68 27.77
CA ALA A 108 15.74 5.55 28.14
C ALA A 108 15.14 4.23 27.62
N GLY A 109 16.01 3.33 27.13
CA GLY A 109 15.59 2.03 26.58
C GLY A 109 14.96 2.08 25.18
N MET A 110 14.84 3.25 24.55
CA MET A 110 14.32 3.35 23.19
C MET A 110 15.26 2.68 22.18
N GLN A 111 14.70 1.91 21.25
CA GLN A 111 15.44 1.32 20.12
C GLN A 111 14.95 1.87 18.78
N ILE A 112 15.87 1.99 17.83
CA ILE A 112 15.64 2.45 16.47
C ILE A 112 16.07 1.34 15.51
N ALA A 113 15.14 0.91 14.66
CA ALA A 113 15.40 -0.06 13.60
C ALA A 113 15.23 0.60 12.23
N VAL A 114 16.09 0.24 11.27
CA VAL A 114 16.01 0.73 9.88
C VAL A 114 15.94 -0.45 8.93
N GLY A 115 14.89 -0.48 8.11
CA GLY A 115 14.60 -1.54 7.16
C GLY A 115 14.28 -1.05 5.76
N GLY A 116 13.97 -1.99 4.87
CA GLY A 116 13.53 -1.71 3.51
C GLY A 116 14.67 -1.62 2.48
N CYS A 117 14.33 -1.20 1.26
CA CYS A 117 15.26 -1.19 0.13
C CYS A 117 16.51 -0.35 0.39
N LEU A 118 16.41 0.76 1.14
CA LEU A 118 17.57 1.59 1.41
C LEU A 118 18.54 0.93 2.39
N ALA A 119 18.01 0.23 3.40
CA ALA A 119 18.83 -0.56 4.33
C ALA A 119 19.57 -1.69 3.61
N GLN A 120 18.91 -2.38 2.66
CA GLN A 120 19.52 -3.39 1.79
C GLN A 120 20.70 -2.83 0.97
N LYS A 121 20.60 -1.56 0.53
CA LYS A 121 21.62 -0.86 -0.26
C LYS A 121 22.79 -0.37 0.60
N ASP A 122 22.49 0.44 1.61
CA ASP A 122 23.49 1.20 2.37
C ASP A 122 24.16 0.37 3.48
N LYS A 123 23.48 -0.67 3.99
CA LYS A 123 23.98 -1.65 4.96
C LYS A 123 24.73 -0.98 6.13
N ALA A 124 26.02 -1.29 6.30
CA ALA A 124 26.89 -0.74 7.36
C ALA A 124 27.06 0.79 7.30
N THR A 125 26.83 1.42 6.15
CA THR A 125 26.90 2.89 6.01
C THR A 125 25.90 3.59 6.92
N ILE A 126 24.74 2.98 7.18
CA ILE A 126 23.73 3.51 8.09
C ILE A 126 24.30 3.59 9.51
N LEU A 127 24.93 2.51 10.00
CA LEU A 127 25.55 2.48 11.34
C LEU A 127 26.74 3.44 11.44
N ALA A 128 27.53 3.57 10.37
CA ALA A 128 28.65 4.53 10.35
C ALA A 128 28.18 5.99 10.45
N LYS A 129 27.05 6.34 9.82
CA LYS A 129 26.50 7.71 9.82
C LYS A 129 25.55 7.99 10.99
N ALA A 130 24.86 6.97 11.49
CA ALA A 130 23.91 7.06 12.60
C ALA A 130 24.17 5.95 13.62
N PRO A 131 25.22 6.08 14.47
CA PRO A 131 25.62 5.04 15.43
C PRO A 131 24.59 4.74 16.53
N TRP A 132 23.55 5.57 16.65
CA TRP A 132 22.45 5.38 17.60
C TRP A 132 21.36 4.44 17.08
N VAL A 133 21.46 3.92 15.86
CA VAL A 133 20.59 2.88 15.30
C VAL A 133 20.96 1.52 15.89
N ASP A 134 19.97 0.77 16.38
CA ASP A 134 20.19 -0.52 17.06
C ASP A 134 20.07 -1.71 16.10
N VAL A 135 19.23 -1.59 15.08
CA VAL A 135 18.99 -2.68 14.12
C VAL A 135 18.95 -2.16 12.70
N VAL A 136 19.67 -2.81 11.79
CA VAL A 136 19.56 -2.61 10.34
C VAL A 136 19.26 -3.94 9.69
N PHE A 137 18.14 -4.01 8.96
CA PHE A 137 17.66 -5.23 8.30
C PHE A 137 17.27 -5.00 6.85
N GLY A 138 17.29 -6.07 6.05
CA GLY A 138 17.05 -6.03 4.62
C GLY A 138 15.58 -6.19 4.23
N THR A 139 15.34 -6.24 2.93
CA THR A 139 14.00 -6.52 2.34
C THR A 139 13.59 -7.99 2.44
N HIS A 140 14.54 -8.89 2.75
CA HIS A 140 14.34 -10.33 2.71
C HIS A 140 14.23 -10.99 4.10
N ASN A 141 14.48 -10.25 5.19
CA ASN A 141 14.51 -10.78 6.57
C ASN A 141 13.71 -9.94 7.56
N MET A 142 12.57 -9.41 7.13
CA MET A 142 11.66 -8.62 7.98
C MET A 142 11.17 -9.41 9.21
N GLY A 143 10.95 -10.73 9.06
CA GLY A 143 10.59 -11.61 10.17
C GLY A 143 11.66 -11.77 11.25
N SER A 144 12.92 -11.43 10.96
CA SER A 144 14.01 -11.46 11.96
C SER A 144 13.98 -10.26 12.91
N LEU A 145 13.17 -9.23 12.64
CA LEU A 145 13.20 -7.96 13.40
C LEU A 145 13.02 -8.17 14.92
N PRO A 146 12.03 -8.95 15.42
CA PRO A 146 11.88 -9.15 16.86
C PRO A 146 13.13 -9.75 17.52
N SER A 147 13.74 -10.75 16.88
CA SER A 147 14.97 -11.41 17.36
C SER A 147 16.19 -10.48 17.29
N LEU A 148 16.27 -9.62 16.26
CA LEU A 148 17.32 -8.61 16.14
C LEU A 148 17.21 -7.53 17.23
N LEU A 149 15.99 -7.09 17.55
CA LEU A 149 15.76 -6.14 18.63
C LEU A 149 16.17 -6.70 19.98
N GLU A 150 15.86 -7.98 20.26
CA GLU A 150 16.30 -8.59 21.52
C GLU A 150 17.82 -8.74 21.59
N ARG A 151 18.46 -9.22 20.51
CA ARG A 151 19.94 -9.31 20.46
C ARG A 151 20.60 -7.97 20.69
N ALA A 152 20.10 -6.91 20.04
CA ALA A 152 20.62 -5.56 20.21
C ALA A 152 20.50 -5.07 21.65
N ARG A 153 19.34 -5.28 22.27
CA ARG A 153 19.06 -4.88 23.66
C ARG A 153 19.93 -5.66 24.65
N HIS A 154 20.04 -6.97 24.48
CA HIS A 154 20.79 -7.85 25.39
C HIS A 154 22.29 -7.59 25.33
N ASN A 155 22.85 -7.45 24.12
CA ASN A 155 24.29 -7.29 23.92
C ASN A 155 24.77 -5.85 24.07
N GLY A 156 23.86 -4.86 23.96
CA GLY A 156 24.24 -3.45 23.89
C GLY A 156 24.97 -3.07 22.60
N GLU A 157 24.83 -3.89 21.55
CA GLU A 157 25.53 -3.74 20.27
C GLU A 157 24.54 -3.73 19.09
N ALA A 158 24.77 -2.84 18.13
CA ALA A 158 23.92 -2.75 16.95
C ALA A 158 23.96 -4.03 16.11
N GLN A 159 22.80 -4.49 15.66
CA GLN A 159 22.65 -5.69 14.84
C GLN A 159 22.47 -5.31 13.36
N LEU A 160 23.32 -5.86 12.50
CA LEU A 160 23.22 -5.71 11.05
C LEU A 160 23.02 -7.10 10.44
N GLU A 161 21.85 -7.35 9.85
CA GLU A 161 21.55 -8.60 9.17
C GLU A 161 20.89 -8.32 7.82
N ILE A 162 21.60 -8.61 6.73
CA ILE A 162 21.15 -8.35 5.37
C ILE A 162 21.25 -9.64 4.57
N LEU A 163 20.11 -10.28 4.29
CA LEU A 163 20.06 -11.46 3.43
C LEU A 163 20.13 -11.06 1.95
N GLU A 164 20.95 -11.76 1.18
CA GLU A 164 21.15 -11.50 -0.25
C GLU A 164 20.00 -12.02 -1.11
N SER A 165 19.27 -13.02 -0.63
CA SER A 165 18.17 -13.64 -1.36
C SER A 165 16.98 -13.96 -0.46
N LEU A 166 15.80 -14.02 -1.07
CA LEU A 166 14.57 -14.39 -0.40
C LEU A 166 14.51 -15.91 -0.18
N GLU A 167 14.54 -16.37 1.07
CA GLU A 167 14.36 -17.78 1.43
C GLU A 167 12.88 -18.11 1.66
N THR A 168 12.17 -17.25 2.40
CA THR A 168 10.75 -17.40 2.71
C THR A 168 9.98 -16.18 2.21
N PHE A 169 8.82 -16.40 1.58
CA PHE A 169 7.97 -15.28 1.17
C PHE A 169 7.48 -14.52 2.40
N PRO A 170 7.52 -13.17 2.39
CA PRO A 170 7.09 -12.42 3.56
C PRO A 170 5.57 -12.51 3.80
N SER A 171 4.80 -13.10 2.88
CA SER A 171 3.36 -13.40 3.04
C SER A 171 3.05 -14.42 4.10
N THR A 172 4.05 -15.16 4.56
CA THR A 172 3.91 -16.03 5.72
C THR A 172 3.93 -15.27 7.04
N LEU A 173 4.35 -13.99 7.05
CA LEU A 173 4.42 -13.21 8.28
C LEU A 173 3.03 -12.75 8.75
N PRO A 174 2.80 -12.67 10.07
CA PRO A 174 1.61 -12.00 10.59
C PRO A 174 1.51 -10.56 10.05
N THR A 175 0.30 -10.12 9.74
CA THR A 175 0.04 -8.81 9.11
C THR A 175 -0.97 -8.04 9.94
N LYS A 176 -0.68 -6.77 10.25
CA LYS A 176 -1.61 -5.82 10.85
C LYS A 176 -1.96 -4.76 9.80
N ARG A 177 -3.18 -4.83 9.26
CA ARG A 177 -3.63 -3.95 8.17
C ARG A 177 -4.02 -2.58 8.69
N ASP A 178 -3.76 -1.55 7.89
CA ASP A 178 -4.22 -0.18 8.16
C ASP A 178 -5.69 0.04 7.73
N SER A 179 -6.22 -0.82 6.86
CA SER A 179 -7.58 -0.77 6.35
C SER A 179 -8.33 -2.08 6.60
N SER A 180 -9.55 -1.97 7.11
CA SER A 180 -10.49 -3.08 7.27
C SER A 180 -11.15 -3.50 5.95
N TYR A 181 -11.21 -2.61 4.97
CA TYR A 181 -11.97 -2.79 3.73
C TYR A 181 -11.12 -3.13 2.49
N SER A 182 -9.81 -2.87 2.55
CA SER A 182 -8.86 -3.11 1.45
C SER A 182 -7.62 -3.87 1.94
N GLY A 183 -7.14 -4.81 1.13
CA GLY A 183 -5.96 -5.62 1.45
C GLY A 183 -4.91 -5.64 0.33
N TRP A 184 -3.64 -5.73 0.70
CA TRP A 184 -2.52 -5.86 -0.24
C TRP A 184 -2.10 -7.32 -0.36
N VAL A 185 -1.95 -7.82 -1.59
CA VAL A 185 -1.52 -9.21 -1.83
C VAL A 185 -0.36 -9.23 -2.81
N SER A 186 0.84 -9.48 -2.32
CA SER A 186 2.02 -9.64 -3.18
C SER A 186 1.96 -10.97 -3.93
N ILE A 187 1.87 -10.95 -5.27
CA ILE A 187 1.81 -12.16 -6.11
C ILE A 187 3.18 -12.64 -6.58
N SER A 188 4.14 -11.72 -6.63
CA SER A 188 5.55 -11.97 -6.96
C SER A 188 6.45 -10.97 -6.25
N VAL A 189 7.73 -11.32 -6.13
CA VAL A 189 8.80 -10.47 -5.58
C VAL A 189 10.01 -10.53 -6.50
N GLY A 190 10.71 -9.41 -6.66
CA GLY A 190 11.88 -9.31 -7.52
C GLY A 190 11.52 -8.95 -8.96
N CYS A 191 12.52 -8.74 -9.80
CA CYS A 191 12.29 -8.32 -11.19
C CYS A 191 13.40 -8.81 -12.11
N ASN A 192 13.04 -9.40 -13.25
CA ASN A 192 13.97 -9.89 -14.26
C ASN A 192 14.34 -8.83 -15.32
N ASN A 193 13.77 -7.63 -15.27
CA ASN A 193 14.07 -6.57 -16.22
C ASN A 193 15.45 -5.96 -15.97
N THR A 194 16.14 -5.56 -17.04
CA THR A 194 17.50 -4.99 -16.98
C THR A 194 17.51 -3.48 -17.26
N CYS A 195 16.51 -2.75 -16.77
CA CYS A 195 16.37 -1.30 -17.01
C CYS A 195 17.60 -0.55 -16.48
N THR A 196 18.17 0.36 -17.28
CA THR A 196 19.46 1.00 -16.95
C THR A 196 19.39 1.95 -15.75
N PHE A 197 18.20 2.44 -15.41
CA PHE A 197 17.97 3.36 -14.29
C PHE A 197 17.49 2.66 -13.01
N CYS A 198 17.08 1.39 -13.07
CA CYS A 198 16.37 0.73 -11.99
C CYS A 198 17.32 -0.08 -11.11
N ILE A 199 17.34 0.23 -9.81
CA ILE A 199 18.15 -0.48 -8.80
C ILE A 199 17.43 -1.73 -8.23
N VAL A 200 16.13 -1.88 -8.49
CA VAL A 200 15.28 -2.90 -7.87
C VAL A 200 15.82 -4.33 -8.00
N PRO A 201 16.32 -4.81 -9.16
CA PRO A 201 16.86 -6.17 -9.26
C PRO A 201 18.01 -6.45 -8.29
N ALA A 202 18.81 -5.44 -7.95
CA ALA A 202 19.89 -5.57 -6.97
C ALA A 202 19.40 -5.60 -5.51
N LEU A 203 18.22 -5.05 -5.23
CA LEU A 203 17.70 -4.90 -3.86
C LEU A 203 16.60 -5.90 -3.50
N ARG A 204 15.88 -6.42 -4.49
CA ARG A 204 14.76 -7.38 -4.31
C ARG A 204 15.03 -8.72 -5.00
N GLY A 205 16.18 -8.86 -5.67
CA GLY A 205 16.58 -10.07 -6.36
C GLY A 205 15.85 -10.33 -7.68
N LYS A 206 16.08 -11.53 -8.21
CA LYS A 206 15.36 -12.06 -9.38
C LYS A 206 13.91 -12.34 -9.03
N GLU A 207 13.06 -12.27 -10.05
CA GLU A 207 11.63 -12.53 -9.89
C GLU A 207 11.39 -13.95 -9.37
N LYS A 208 10.55 -14.04 -8.35
CA LYS A 208 10.00 -15.28 -7.79
C LYS A 208 8.49 -15.14 -7.73
N ASP A 209 7.80 -16.12 -8.31
CA ASP A 209 6.34 -16.14 -8.38
C ASP A 209 5.76 -16.99 -7.25
N ARG A 210 4.68 -16.52 -6.61
CA ARG A 210 3.94 -17.35 -5.64
C ARG A 210 3.02 -18.33 -6.35
N ARG A 211 2.68 -19.43 -5.68
CA ARG A 211 1.71 -20.39 -6.23
C ARG A 211 0.31 -19.76 -6.28
N PRO A 212 -0.47 -19.92 -7.37
CA PRO A 212 -1.80 -19.33 -7.48
C PRO A 212 -2.73 -19.70 -6.32
N GLY A 213 -2.69 -20.96 -5.87
CA GLY A 213 -3.52 -21.42 -4.74
C GLY A 213 -3.22 -20.69 -3.43
N GLU A 214 -1.96 -20.36 -3.17
CA GLU A 214 -1.59 -19.58 -1.97
C GLU A 214 -2.08 -18.15 -2.05
N ILE A 215 -2.03 -17.54 -3.24
CA ILE A 215 -2.54 -16.19 -3.48
C ILE A 215 -4.06 -16.15 -3.28
N LEU A 216 -4.78 -17.08 -3.92
CA LEU A 216 -6.24 -17.13 -3.84
C LEU A 216 -6.73 -17.39 -2.41
N ALA A 217 -6.01 -18.23 -1.66
CA ALA A 217 -6.36 -18.48 -0.27
C ALA A 217 -6.07 -17.30 0.66
N GLU A 218 -4.99 -16.53 0.42
CA GLU A 218 -4.76 -15.27 1.14
C GLU A 218 -5.84 -14.24 0.81
N ILE A 219 -6.24 -14.11 -0.46
CA ILE A 219 -7.37 -13.24 -0.85
C ILE A 219 -8.66 -13.68 -0.14
N GLN A 220 -8.96 -14.98 -0.12
CA GLN A 220 -10.13 -15.51 0.58
C GLN A 220 -10.08 -15.17 2.07
N ALA A 221 -8.94 -15.36 2.74
CA ALA A 221 -8.79 -15.03 4.16
C ALA A 221 -8.99 -13.53 4.44
N LEU A 222 -8.53 -12.64 3.55
CA LEU A 222 -8.80 -11.21 3.65
C LEU A 222 -10.29 -10.88 3.51
N VAL A 223 -10.98 -11.56 2.60
CA VAL A 223 -12.42 -11.39 2.38
C VAL A 223 -13.24 -11.91 3.56
N ASP A 224 -12.85 -13.07 4.11
CA ASP A 224 -13.47 -13.66 5.30
C ASP A 224 -13.33 -12.74 6.53
N ASP A 225 -12.25 -11.97 6.60
CA ASP A 225 -12.00 -10.96 7.64
C ASP A 225 -12.73 -9.62 7.37
N GLY A 226 -13.38 -9.50 6.20
CA GLY A 226 -14.28 -8.40 5.84
C GLY A 226 -13.79 -7.48 4.73
N ALA A 227 -12.62 -7.71 4.14
CA ALA A 227 -12.16 -6.89 3.01
C ALA A 227 -13.01 -7.14 1.75
N ILE A 228 -13.37 -6.08 1.04
CA ILE A 228 -14.09 -6.16 -0.24
C ILE A 228 -13.24 -5.71 -1.43
N GLU A 229 -12.06 -5.14 -1.16
CA GLU A 229 -11.08 -4.74 -2.15
C GLU A 229 -9.72 -5.41 -1.90
N VAL A 230 -9.07 -5.90 -2.96
CA VAL A 230 -7.68 -6.33 -2.90
C VAL A 230 -6.83 -5.69 -4.00
N THR A 231 -5.59 -5.34 -3.67
CA THR A 231 -4.61 -4.87 -4.64
C THR A 231 -3.48 -5.88 -4.78
N LEU A 232 -3.35 -6.46 -5.97
CA LEU A 232 -2.26 -7.36 -6.32
C LEU A 232 -0.96 -6.57 -6.55
N LEU A 233 0.09 -6.95 -5.84
CA LEU A 233 1.39 -6.29 -5.85
C LEU A 233 2.48 -7.17 -6.44
N GLY A 234 3.38 -6.54 -7.19
CA GLY A 234 4.60 -7.13 -7.73
C GLY A 234 5.44 -6.02 -8.36
N GLN A 235 6.75 -6.26 -8.56
CA GLN A 235 7.57 -5.30 -9.31
C GLN A 235 7.22 -5.26 -10.80
N ASN A 236 6.67 -6.37 -11.31
CA ASN A 236 6.12 -6.50 -12.65
C ASN A 236 4.94 -7.50 -12.60
N VAL A 237 3.75 -7.03 -12.27
CA VAL A 237 2.62 -7.94 -11.95
C VAL A 237 2.19 -8.82 -13.12
N ASN A 238 2.27 -8.31 -14.36
CA ASN A 238 1.83 -9.04 -15.54
C ASN A 238 2.93 -9.92 -16.17
N SER A 239 4.10 -10.06 -15.54
CA SER A 239 5.02 -11.17 -15.81
C SER A 239 4.81 -12.37 -14.89
N TYR A 240 3.84 -12.30 -13.97
CA TYR A 240 3.48 -13.43 -13.12
C TYR A 240 3.23 -14.69 -13.96
N GLY A 241 3.92 -15.77 -13.60
CA GLY A 241 3.90 -17.04 -14.30
C GLY A 241 5.17 -17.37 -15.08
N VAL A 242 6.16 -16.48 -15.07
CA VAL A 242 7.48 -16.72 -15.66
C VAL A 242 8.18 -17.90 -14.99
N GLU A 243 8.11 -18.06 -13.67
CA GLU A 243 8.85 -19.12 -12.96
C GLU A 243 8.33 -20.53 -13.31
N PHE A 244 7.03 -20.66 -13.57
CA PHE A 244 6.38 -21.92 -13.92
C PHE A 244 5.95 -22.01 -15.39
N GLY A 245 6.41 -21.08 -16.24
CA GLY A 245 6.31 -21.16 -17.70
C GLY A 245 4.93 -20.88 -18.31
N ASP A 246 4.02 -20.21 -17.60
CA ASP A 246 2.67 -19.90 -18.08
C ASP A 246 2.49 -18.39 -18.30
N ARG A 247 2.54 -17.97 -19.57
CA ARG A 247 2.41 -16.55 -19.96
C ARG A 247 1.00 -15.97 -19.74
N LEU A 248 -0.01 -16.83 -19.53
CA LEU A 248 -1.40 -16.42 -19.30
C LEU A 248 -1.78 -16.50 -17.81
N ALA A 249 -0.81 -16.80 -16.94
CA ALA A 249 -1.08 -17.03 -15.52
C ALA A 249 -1.70 -15.80 -14.84
N PHE A 250 -1.27 -14.58 -15.20
CA PHE A 250 -1.83 -13.37 -14.63
C PHE A 250 -3.31 -13.17 -14.99
N GLY A 251 -3.68 -13.31 -16.27
CA GLY A 251 -5.08 -13.24 -16.70
C GLY A 251 -5.95 -14.34 -16.08
N LYS A 252 -5.40 -15.56 -15.91
CA LYS A 252 -6.08 -16.64 -15.17
C LYS A 252 -6.26 -16.31 -13.69
N LEU A 253 -5.26 -15.72 -13.05
CA LEU A 253 -5.31 -15.31 -11.64
C LEU A 253 -6.38 -14.23 -11.42
N LEU A 254 -6.47 -13.23 -12.29
CA LEU A 254 -7.52 -12.20 -12.23
C LEU A 254 -8.92 -12.82 -12.30
N ARG A 255 -9.16 -13.68 -13.30
CA ARG A 255 -10.45 -14.37 -13.47
C ARG A 255 -10.78 -15.28 -12.27
N ALA A 256 -9.80 -16.00 -11.76
CA ALA A 256 -9.97 -16.89 -10.60
C ALA A 256 -10.27 -16.11 -9.31
N ALA A 257 -9.53 -15.02 -9.05
CA ALA A 257 -9.79 -14.14 -7.92
C ALA A 257 -11.18 -13.50 -8.01
N GLY A 258 -11.62 -13.12 -9.21
CA GLY A 258 -12.96 -12.58 -9.44
C GLY A 258 -14.13 -13.55 -9.18
N GLN A 259 -13.86 -14.84 -8.93
CA GLN A 259 -14.88 -15.81 -8.50
C GLN A 259 -15.06 -15.88 -6.97
N ILE A 260 -14.15 -15.26 -6.20
CA ILE A 260 -14.21 -15.24 -4.74
C ILE A 260 -15.44 -14.46 -4.30
N GLN A 261 -16.35 -15.14 -3.62
CA GLN A 261 -17.59 -14.53 -3.12
C GLN A 261 -17.25 -13.50 -2.04
N GLY A 262 -17.83 -12.31 -2.14
CA GLY A 262 -17.55 -11.18 -1.24
C GLY A 262 -16.45 -10.25 -1.72
N LEU A 263 -15.62 -10.66 -2.70
CA LEU A 263 -14.62 -9.78 -3.30
C LEU A 263 -15.26 -8.92 -4.40
N GLU A 264 -15.41 -7.63 -4.15
CA GLU A 264 -16.06 -6.70 -5.08
C GLU A 264 -15.07 -5.94 -5.97
N ARG A 265 -13.83 -5.73 -5.51
CA ARG A 265 -12.82 -4.92 -6.21
C ARG A 265 -11.45 -5.59 -6.22
N ILE A 266 -10.87 -5.75 -7.39
CA ILE A 266 -9.51 -6.22 -7.64
C ILE A 266 -8.78 -5.12 -8.39
N ARG A 267 -7.64 -4.73 -7.82
CA ARG A 267 -6.70 -3.79 -8.43
C ARG A 267 -5.35 -4.44 -8.61
N PHE A 268 -4.53 -3.85 -9.46
CA PHE A 268 -3.12 -4.18 -9.56
C PHE A 268 -2.36 -2.95 -10.05
N THR A 269 -1.06 -2.91 -9.74
CA THR A 269 -0.18 -1.82 -10.14
C THR A 269 1.12 -2.36 -10.73
N SER A 270 1.88 -1.52 -11.42
CA SER A 270 3.16 -1.86 -12.04
C SER A 270 3.14 -2.94 -13.14
N PRO A 271 2.12 -3.07 -14.02
CA PRO A 271 2.27 -3.86 -15.25
C PRO A 271 3.34 -3.26 -16.17
N HIS A 272 4.19 -4.12 -16.74
CA HIS A 272 5.15 -3.71 -17.74
C HIS A 272 4.54 -3.79 -19.16
N PRO A 273 4.62 -2.74 -19.99
CA PRO A 273 3.99 -2.71 -21.33
C PRO A 273 4.43 -3.85 -22.26
N ALA A 274 5.64 -4.37 -22.07
CA ALA A 274 6.13 -5.48 -22.87
C ALA A 274 5.35 -6.80 -22.66
N ALA A 275 4.89 -7.04 -21.43
CA ALA A 275 4.15 -8.23 -21.01
C ALA A 275 2.62 -8.01 -21.00
N PHE A 276 2.14 -6.88 -21.50
CA PHE A 276 0.72 -6.56 -21.54
C PHE A 276 0.09 -7.15 -22.81
N THR A 277 -0.48 -8.36 -22.66
CA THR A 277 -1.09 -9.14 -23.73
C THR A 277 -2.59 -8.91 -23.81
N ASP A 278 -3.21 -9.30 -24.92
CA ASP A 278 -4.67 -9.19 -25.09
C ASP A 278 -5.42 -10.01 -24.03
N ASP A 279 -4.90 -11.18 -23.60
CA ASP A 279 -5.48 -11.96 -22.49
C ASP A 279 -5.62 -11.16 -21.18
N VAL A 280 -4.71 -10.22 -20.89
CA VAL A 280 -4.82 -9.39 -19.67
C VAL A 280 -5.93 -8.36 -19.87
N ILE A 281 -6.07 -7.79 -21.06
CA ILE A 281 -7.15 -6.85 -21.41
C ILE A 281 -8.50 -7.56 -21.29
N ASP A 282 -8.61 -8.74 -21.91
CA ASP A 282 -9.82 -9.56 -21.88
C ASP A 282 -10.15 -9.98 -20.44
N ALA A 283 -9.16 -10.38 -19.64
CA ALA A 283 -9.37 -10.71 -18.23
C ALA A 283 -9.91 -9.52 -17.42
N MET A 284 -9.42 -8.31 -17.68
CA MET A 284 -9.95 -7.10 -17.04
C MET A 284 -11.38 -6.80 -17.48
N ALA A 285 -11.67 -6.90 -18.78
CA ALA A 285 -12.99 -6.58 -19.33
C ALA A 285 -14.06 -7.62 -18.92
N ASP A 286 -13.71 -8.90 -18.92
CA ASP A 286 -14.64 -10.01 -18.66
C ASP A 286 -14.87 -10.28 -17.16
N THR A 287 -14.07 -9.68 -16.27
CA THR A 287 -14.14 -9.91 -14.82
C THR A 287 -14.62 -8.66 -14.11
N PRO A 288 -15.92 -8.54 -13.73
CA PRO A 288 -16.47 -7.31 -13.16
C PRO A 288 -15.78 -6.82 -11.88
N ALA A 289 -15.22 -7.74 -11.08
CA ALA A 289 -14.46 -7.38 -9.90
C ALA A 289 -13.13 -6.66 -10.24
N VAL A 290 -12.57 -6.86 -11.43
CA VAL A 290 -11.35 -6.18 -11.86
C VAL A 290 -11.69 -4.75 -12.26
N MET A 291 -11.18 -3.80 -11.49
CA MET A 291 -11.54 -2.41 -11.62
C MET A 291 -10.96 -1.78 -12.90
N PRO A 292 -11.68 -0.85 -13.57
CA PRO A 292 -11.26 -0.23 -14.83
C PRO A 292 -10.19 0.84 -14.59
N GLN A 293 -9.05 0.42 -14.05
CA GLN A 293 -7.90 1.24 -13.73
C GLN A 293 -6.64 0.54 -14.22
N LEU A 294 -5.76 1.28 -14.89
CA LEU A 294 -4.48 0.77 -15.36
C LEU A 294 -3.35 1.75 -15.04
N HIS A 295 -2.46 1.38 -14.14
CA HIS A 295 -1.22 2.13 -13.90
C HIS A 295 -0.07 1.52 -14.70
N MET A 296 0.22 2.03 -15.90
CA MET A 296 1.20 1.44 -16.82
C MET A 296 2.39 2.39 -17.06
N PRO A 297 3.58 2.12 -16.50
CA PRO A 297 4.71 3.04 -16.57
C PRO A 297 5.31 3.20 -17.97
N LEU A 298 5.15 4.39 -18.55
CA LEU A 298 5.72 4.78 -19.85
C LEU A 298 7.24 5.03 -19.78
N GLN A 299 7.68 5.69 -18.71
CA GLN A 299 9.05 6.18 -18.47
C GLN A 299 9.49 7.31 -19.41
N SER A 300 9.35 7.17 -20.73
CA SER A 300 9.62 8.23 -21.73
C SER A 300 8.79 7.97 -22.99
N GLY A 301 8.40 9.01 -23.72
CA GLY A 301 7.76 8.85 -25.04
C GLY A 301 8.75 8.76 -26.20
N SER A 302 10.03 9.10 -26.00
CA SER A 302 11.05 8.94 -27.04
C SER A 302 11.52 7.49 -27.14
N ASP A 303 11.40 6.92 -28.33
CA ASP A 303 11.90 5.60 -28.67
C ASP A 303 13.42 5.45 -28.47
N ARG A 304 14.17 6.54 -28.69
CA ARG A 304 15.62 6.59 -28.50
C ARG A 304 15.97 6.53 -27.01
N VAL A 305 15.28 7.31 -26.18
CA VAL A 305 15.44 7.31 -24.72
C VAL A 305 14.98 5.98 -24.14
N LEU A 306 13.82 5.45 -24.56
CA LEU A 306 13.33 4.11 -24.16
C LEU A 306 14.35 3.00 -24.47
N LYS A 307 15.02 3.08 -25.63
CA LYS A 307 16.12 2.15 -25.98
C LYS A 307 17.30 2.30 -25.03
N ALA A 308 17.73 3.53 -24.71
CA ALA A 308 18.81 3.80 -23.77
C ALA A 308 18.47 3.37 -22.32
N MET A 309 17.19 3.45 -21.95
CA MET A 309 16.62 2.91 -20.72
C MET A 309 16.57 1.37 -20.67
N ARG A 310 16.86 0.69 -21.79
CA ARG A 310 16.66 -0.75 -22.02
C ARG A 310 15.21 -1.20 -21.81
N ARG A 311 14.24 -0.38 -22.24
CA ARG A 311 12.84 -0.80 -22.34
C ARG A 311 12.66 -1.64 -23.60
N SER A 312 11.89 -2.73 -23.49
CA SER A 312 11.61 -3.67 -24.59
C SER A 312 10.39 -3.30 -25.44
N TYR A 313 9.78 -2.13 -25.18
CA TYR A 313 8.68 -1.56 -25.97
C TYR A 313 9.04 -0.15 -26.46
N ARG A 314 8.23 0.35 -27.38
CA ARG A 314 8.34 1.68 -28.01
C ARG A 314 6.98 2.38 -27.96
N SER A 315 6.97 3.67 -28.25
CA SER A 315 5.78 4.54 -28.22
C SER A 315 4.60 3.93 -28.99
N THR A 316 4.81 3.41 -30.20
CA THR A 316 3.76 2.75 -31.00
C THR A 316 3.11 1.57 -30.29
N LYS A 317 3.91 0.67 -29.68
CA LYS A 317 3.35 -0.48 -28.93
C LYS A 317 2.58 0.00 -27.70
N PHE A 318 3.10 1.01 -27.01
CA PHE A 318 2.47 1.57 -25.82
C PHE A 318 1.10 2.19 -26.15
N LEU A 319 1.05 3.08 -27.15
CA LEU A 319 -0.19 3.71 -27.61
C LEU A 319 -1.20 2.67 -28.13
N GLY A 320 -0.75 1.68 -28.89
CA GLY A 320 -1.63 0.60 -29.35
C GLY A 320 -2.22 -0.24 -28.21
N ILE A 321 -1.52 -0.41 -27.07
CA ILE A 321 -2.12 -1.02 -25.88
C ILE A 321 -3.25 -0.14 -25.34
N LEU A 322 -3.03 1.17 -25.23
CA LEU A 322 -4.05 2.10 -24.74
C LEU A 322 -5.30 2.11 -25.63
N GLU A 323 -5.12 2.07 -26.95
CA GLU A 323 -6.21 1.97 -27.92
C GLU A 323 -7.05 0.72 -27.69
N ARG A 324 -6.42 -0.46 -27.52
CA ARG A 324 -7.14 -1.72 -27.25
C ARG A 324 -7.85 -1.71 -25.91
N VAL A 325 -7.21 -1.19 -24.87
CA VAL A 325 -7.84 -1.02 -23.54
C VAL A 325 -9.08 -0.13 -23.65
N ARG A 326 -8.98 1.04 -24.31
CA ARG A 326 -10.11 1.97 -24.48
C ARG A 326 -11.21 1.43 -25.38
N ALA A 327 -10.89 0.56 -26.33
CA ALA A 327 -11.90 -0.08 -27.17
C ALA A 327 -12.81 -1.03 -26.38
N GLN A 328 -12.27 -1.73 -25.38
CA GLN A 328 -13.04 -2.66 -24.54
C GLN A 328 -13.58 -2.00 -23.25
N MET A 329 -12.81 -1.07 -22.68
CA MET A 329 -13.11 -0.34 -21.44
C MET A 329 -12.95 1.18 -21.67
N PRO A 330 -13.91 1.84 -22.33
CA PRO A 330 -13.81 3.26 -22.71
C PRO A 330 -13.61 4.21 -21.54
N ASP A 331 -14.13 3.85 -20.37
CA ASP A 331 -14.06 4.63 -19.13
C ASP A 331 -12.82 4.31 -18.27
N ALA A 332 -11.91 3.44 -18.73
CA ALA A 332 -10.76 3.05 -17.94
C ALA A 332 -9.82 4.23 -17.63
N ALA A 333 -9.54 4.45 -16.34
CA ALA A 333 -8.57 5.46 -15.93
C ALA A 333 -7.15 4.92 -16.07
N ILE A 334 -6.40 5.53 -16.98
CA ILE A 334 -5.02 5.14 -17.26
C ILE A 334 -4.08 6.13 -16.57
N SER A 335 -3.13 5.60 -15.81
CA SER A 335 -2.06 6.38 -15.18
C SER A 335 -0.68 5.85 -15.54
N THR A 336 0.36 6.64 -15.31
CA THR A 336 1.72 6.31 -15.75
C THR A 336 2.79 6.91 -14.84
N ASP A 337 4.03 6.46 -15.01
CA ASP A 337 5.23 7.10 -14.50
C ASP A 337 6.07 7.63 -15.67
N ILE A 338 6.64 8.83 -15.53
CA ILE A 338 7.49 9.47 -16.54
C ILE A 338 8.76 10.00 -15.87
N ILE A 339 9.92 9.78 -16.48
CA ILE A 339 11.21 10.29 -16.05
C ILE A 339 11.70 11.31 -17.09
N VAL A 340 11.96 12.55 -16.66
CA VAL A 340 12.59 13.59 -17.47
C VAL A 340 14.07 13.76 -17.12
N GLY A 341 14.89 14.15 -18.10
CA GLY A 341 16.32 14.39 -17.88
C GLY A 341 17.17 13.12 -17.84
N PHE A 342 16.71 12.03 -18.46
CA PHE A 342 17.53 10.81 -18.59
C PHE A 342 18.85 11.11 -19.34
N PRO A 343 19.98 10.44 -19.01
CA PRO A 343 21.26 10.72 -19.66
C PRO A 343 21.17 10.67 -21.20
N GLY A 344 21.59 11.76 -21.82
CA GLY A 344 21.56 11.98 -23.26
C GLY A 344 20.22 12.48 -23.84
N GLU A 345 19.17 12.74 -23.05
CA GLU A 345 17.87 13.23 -23.53
C GLU A 345 17.97 14.63 -24.18
N THR A 346 17.60 14.74 -25.46
CA THR A 346 17.58 16.02 -26.20
C THR A 346 16.21 16.68 -26.11
N GLU A 347 16.10 17.92 -26.62
CA GLU A 347 14.80 18.61 -26.68
C GLU A 347 13.80 17.88 -27.59
N GLU A 348 14.27 17.31 -28.70
CA GLU A 348 13.44 16.52 -29.62
C GLU A 348 12.84 15.28 -28.92
N ASP A 349 13.63 14.59 -28.09
CA ASP A 349 13.13 13.46 -27.30
C ASP A 349 12.10 13.87 -26.24
N PHE A 350 12.30 15.04 -25.64
CA PHE A 350 11.35 15.59 -24.68
C PHE A 350 10.04 15.96 -25.37
N LEU A 351 10.09 16.57 -26.56
CA LEU A 351 8.89 16.86 -27.36
C LEU A 351 8.16 15.59 -27.80
N GLU A 352 8.86 14.50 -28.13
CA GLU A 352 8.22 13.20 -28.35
C GLU A 352 7.54 12.67 -27.08
N THR A 353 8.12 12.89 -25.91
CA THR A 353 7.48 12.57 -24.63
C THR A 353 6.19 13.36 -24.44
N MET A 354 6.21 14.67 -24.70
CA MET A 354 5.03 15.53 -24.64
C MET A 354 3.93 15.06 -25.61
N ARG A 355 4.30 14.71 -26.86
CA ARG A 355 3.36 14.17 -27.86
C ARG A 355 2.69 12.89 -27.38
N VAL A 356 3.47 11.91 -26.91
CA VAL A 356 2.92 10.64 -26.42
C VAL A 356 2.02 10.86 -25.20
N VAL A 357 2.35 11.79 -24.31
CA VAL A 357 1.50 12.14 -23.15
C VAL A 357 0.17 12.75 -23.59
N GLU A 358 0.18 13.67 -24.54
CA GLU A 358 -1.03 14.27 -25.11
C GLU A 358 -1.93 13.21 -25.75
N GLU A 359 -1.37 12.33 -26.59
CA GLU A 359 -2.11 11.23 -27.24
C GLU A 359 -2.60 10.18 -26.23
N SER A 360 -1.80 9.93 -25.18
CA SER A 360 -2.14 8.94 -24.17
C SER A 360 -3.27 9.40 -23.25
N ARG A 361 -3.55 10.70 -23.11
CA ARG A 361 -4.67 11.23 -22.30
C ARG A 361 -4.73 10.59 -20.90
N PHE A 362 -3.61 10.56 -20.18
CA PHE A 362 -3.55 9.92 -18.86
C PHE A 362 -4.45 10.66 -17.86
N ALA A 363 -5.24 9.91 -17.08
CA ALA A 363 -6.04 10.46 -15.99
C ALA A 363 -5.15 11.05 -14.89
N THR A 364 -3.99 10.43 -14.65
CA THR A 364 -2.93 10.94 -13.77
C THR A 364 -1.56 10.48 -14.29
N ALA A 365 -0.51 11.26 -14.05
CA ALA A 365 0.86 10.80 -14.28
C ALA A 365 1.76 11.20 -13.11
N PHE A 366 2.60 10.28 -12.67
CA PHE A 366 3.67 10.58 -11.73
C PHE A 366 4.92 10.96 -12.52
N THR A 367 5.30 12.22 -12.42
CA THR A 367 6.47 12.76 -13.11
C THR A 367 7.65 12.80 -12.15
N PHE A 368 8.82 12.39 -12.64
CA PHE A 368 10.05 12.32 -11.86
C PHE A 368 11.20 12.96 -12.63
N GLN A 369 12.07 13.69 -11.94
CA GLN A 369 13.37 14.04 -12.47
C GLN A 369 14.30 12.83 -12.36
N TYR A 370 15.11 12.58 -13.39
CA TYR A 370 16.11 11.53 -13.32
C TYR A 370 17.07 11.78 -12.15
N SER A 371 17.21 10.79 -11.28
CA SER A 371 18.10 10.83 -10.13
C SER A 371 19.16 9.75 -10.28
N ILE A 372 20.43 10.15 -10.21
CA ILE A 372 21.57 9.25 -10.32
C ILE A 372 21.56 8.25 -9.16
N ARG A 373 21.61 6.96 -9.47
CA ARG A 373 21.65 5.87 -8.49
C ARG A 373 22.93 5.06 -8.59
N PRO A 374 23.85 5.16 -7.61
CA PRO A 374 25.06 4.34 -7.60
C PRO A 374 24.72 2.86 -7.78
N GLY A 375 25.44 2.20 -8.69
CA GLY A 375 25.23 0.79 -9.04
C GLY A 375 24.29 0.55 -10.24
N THR A 376 23.61 1.56 -10.78
CA THR A 376 22.83 1.41 -12.01
C THR A 376 23.65 1.78 -13.26
N PRO A 377 23.43 1.13 -14.42
CA PRO A 377 24.13 1.48 -15.65
C PRO A 377 23.99 2.96 -16.07
N ALA A 378 22.82 3.57 -15.82
CA ALA A 378 22.56 4.96 -16.18
C ALA A 378 23.36 5.96 -15.32
N ALA A 379 23.79 5.56 -14.11
CA ALA A 379 24.56 6.42 -13.23
C ALA A 379 25.95 6.77 -13.78
N THR A 380 26.49 5.93 -14.66
CA THR A 380 27.81 6.12 -15.29
C THR A 380 27.69 6.46 -16.77
N MET A 381 26.49 6.69 -17.30
CA MET A 381 26.31 7.14 -18.68
C MET A 381 26.87 8.56 -18.84
N ALA A 382 27.50 8.81 -19.98
CA ALA A 382 27.87 10.16 -20.41
C ALA A 382 26.62 11.02 -20.66
N ASP A 383 26.81 12.31 -20.87
CA ASP A 383 25.75 13.25 -21.29
C ASP A 383 24.62 13.41 -20.28
N GLN A 384 24.96 13.50 -18.98
CA GLN A 384 24.01 13.89 -17.95
C GLN A 384 23.42 15.27 -18.27
N VAL A 385 22.08 15.39 -18.21
CA VAL A 385 21.38 16.62 -18.58
C VAL A 385 21.52 17.67 -17.45
N PRO A 386 21.86 18.93 -17.76
CA PRO A 386 21.96 19.98 -16.74
C PRO A 386 20.66 20.16 -15.95
N LYS A 387 20.76 20.34 -14.63
CA LYS A 387 19.59 20.45 -13.72
C LYS A 387 18.57 21.50 -14.16
N ALA A 388 19.03 22.66 -14.65
CA ALA A 388 18.13 23.72 -15.12
C ALA A 388 17.26 23.28 -16.31
N VAL A 389 17.81 22.47 -17.23
CA VAL A 389 17.07 21.92 -18.37
C VAL A 389 16.09 20.84 -17.91
N VAL A 390 16.50 19.99 -16.96
CA VAL A 390 15.60 18.97 -16.37
C VAL A 390 14.41 19.64 -15.66
N GLN A 391 14.67 20.74 -14.94
CA GLN A 391 13.64 21.52 -14.26
C GLN A 391 12.64 22.16 -15.24
N ASP A 392 13.12 22.81 -16.30
CA ASP A 392 12.25 23.37 -17.36
C ASP A 392 11.33 22.30 -17.98
N ARG A 393 11.91 21.16 -18.35
CA ARG A 393 11.16 20.03 -18.92
C ARG A 393 10.13 19.47 -17.95
N TYR A 394 10.51 19.34 -16.68
CA TYR A 394 9.62 18.89 -15.61
C TYR A 394 8.40 19.80 -15.46
N GLU A 395 8.61 21.12 -15.42
CA GLU A 395 7.54 22.11 -15.29
C GLU A 395 6.59 22.10 -16.50
N ARG A 396 7.15 22.05 -17.72
CA ARG A 396 6.35 21.95 -18.96
C ARG A 396 5.51 20.68 -19.01
N LEU A 397 6.07 19.54 -18.59
CA LEU A 397 5.37 18.27 -18.55
C LEU A 397 4.25 18.25 -17.48
N ILE A 398 4.49 18.85 -16.31
CA ILE A 398 3.45 19.00 -15.28
C ILE A 398 2.30 19.83 -15.80
N ALA A 399 2.57 21.00 -16.37
CA ALA A 399 1.53 21.87 -16.91
C ALA A 399 0.68 21.16 -17.97
N LEU A 400 1.32 20.36 -18.83
CA LEU A 400 0.62 19.51 -19.80
C LEU A 400 -0.29 18.48 -19.11
N GLN A 401 0.26 17.70 -18.17
CA GLN A 401 -0.49 16.66 -17.48
C GLN A 401 -1.63 17.24 -16.63
N GLU A 402 -1.45 18.37 -15.96
CA GLU A 402 -2.51 19.02 -15.17
C GLU A 402 -3.70 19.42 -16.04
N ARG A 403 -3.43 20.00 -17.21
CA ARG A 403 -4.47 20.31 -18.20
C ARG A 403 -5.21 19.04 -18.63
N ILE A 404 -4.49 17.99 -19.02
CA ILE A 404 -5.09 16.71 -19.43
C ILE A 404 -5.93 16.11 -18.28
N SER A 405 -5.41 16.11 -17.05
CA SER A 405 -6.10 15.53 -15.89
C SER A 405 -7.39 16.29 -15.59
N TRP A 406 -7.37 17.62 -15.67
CA TRP A 406 -8.56 18.45 -15.53
C TRP A 406 -9.60 18.17 -16.63
N GLU A 407 -9.16 18.08 -17.89
CA GLU A 407 -10.04 17.76 -19.02
C GLU A 407 -10.67 16.36 -18.88
N GLU A 408 -9.89 15.34 -18.47
CA GLU A 408 -10.39 13.98 -18.25
C GLU A 408 -11.35 13.90 -17.05
N ASN A 409 -11.07 14.62 -15.96
CA ASN A 409 -11.95 14.66 -14.80
C ASN A 409 -13.23 15.45 -15.08
N SER A 410 -13.16 16.50 -15.90
CA SER A 410 -14.33 17.30 -16.30
C SER A 410 -15.37 16.48 -17.07
N LYS A 411 -14.95 15.43 -17.79
CA LYS A 411 -15.88 14.50 -18.48
C LYS A 411 -16.73 13.66 -17.51
N VAL A 412 -16.33 13.58 -16.24
CA VAL A 412 -17.04 12.81 -15.20
C VAL A 412 -18.13 13.65 -14.53
N VAL A 413 -18.07 14.99 -14.64
CA VAL A 413 -19.08 15.88 -14.06
C VAL A 413 -20.47 15.55 -14.60
N GLY A 414 -21.44 15.43 -13.70
CA GLY A 414 -22.82 15.04 -13.99
C GLY A 414 -23.07 13.53 -14.01
N ARG A 415 -22.04 12.68 -13.94
CA ARG A 415 -22.20 11.22 -13.85
C ARG A 415 -22.45 10.77 -12.41
N GLU A 416 -23.27 9.75 -12.26
CA GLU A 416 -23.39 8.99 -11.02
C GLU A 416 -22.21 8.02 -10.90
N VAL A 417 -21.58 7.97 -9.73
CA VAL A 417 -20.44 7.10 -9.42
C VAL A 417 -20.63 6.43 -8.06
N GLU A 418 -20.26 5.15 -7.96
CA GLU A 418 -20.29 4.39 -6.70
C GLU A 418 -18.92 4.44 -6.02
N LEU A 419 -18.86 5.05 -4.84
CA LEU A 419 -17.63 5.26 -4.08
C LEU A 419 -17.49 4.21 -2.98
N LEU A 420 -16.32 3.62 -2.88
CA LEU A 420 -15.89 2.93 -1.66
C LEU A 420 -15.41 3.98 -0.66
N VAL A 421 -16.11 4.11 0.47
CA VAL A 421 -15.78 5.11 1.48
C VAL A 421 -14.47 4.77 2.14
N ALA A 422 -13.56 5.74 2.14
CA ALA A 422 -12.21 5.59 2.66
C ALA A 422 -12.04 6.36 3.97
N ASN A 423 -11.15 5.86 4.84
CA ASN A 423 -10.76 6.59 6.04
C ASN A 423 -9.51 7.46 5.76
N GLY A 424 -9.51 8.71 6.22
CA GLY A 424 -8.31 9.56 6.28
C GLY A 424 -7.72 10.01 4.94
N GLU A 425 -8.46 9.91 3.83
CA GLU A 425 -7.97 10.36 2.51
C GLU A 425 -8.15 11.86 2.26
N GLY A 426 -9.03 12.54 3.01
CA GLY A 426 -9.21 13.97 2.86
C GLY A 426 -8.43 14.78 3.88
N ARG A 427 -7.44 15.52 3.36
CA ARG A 427 -6.54 16.36 4.15
C ARG A 427 -7.24 17.51 4.89
N LYS A 428 -8.49 17.81 4.53
CA LYS A 428 -9.31 18.91 5.06
C LYS A 428 -10.70 18.42 5.47
N ASP A 429 -10.86 17.13 5.79
CA ASP A 429 -12.17 16.55 6.14
C ASP A 429 -12.75 17.24 7.38
N SER A 430 -11.92 17.61 8.36
CA SER A 430 -12.32 18.40 9.53
C SER A 430 -12.83 19.80 9.20
N ASP A 431 -12.26 20.43 8.17
CA ASP A 431 -12.51 21.84 7.83
C ASP A 431 -13.65 21.99 6.82
N THR A 432 -13.84 20.98 5.97
CA THR A 432 -14.84 20.98 4.90
C THR A 432 -16.07 20.15 5.24
N HIS A 433 -16.03 19.37 6.33
CA HIS A 433 -17.07 18.42 6.74
C HIS A 433 -17.42 17.38 5.66
N ARG A 434 -16.55 17.19 4.66
CA ARG A 434 -16.72 16.18 3.61
C ARG A 434 -16.14 14.85 4.06
N LEU A 435 -16.68 13.79 3.46
CA LEU A 435 -16.07 12.46 3.46
C LEU A 435 -15.39 12.21 2.13
N SER A 436 -14.53 11.19 2.09
CA SER A 436 -13.75 10.83 0.91
C SER A 436 -14.00 9.38 0.53
N GLY A 437 -14.01 9.10 -0.77
CA GLY A 437 -14.11 7.75 -1.28
C GLY A 437 -13.45 7.58 -2.65
N ARG A 438 -13.24 6.31 -3.03
CA ARG A 438 -12.63 5.93 -4.30
C ARG A 438 -13.68 5.36 -5.25
N ALA A 439 -13.79 5.96 -6.43
CA ALA A 439 -14.58 5.43 -7.53
C ALA A 439 -13.99 4.11 -8.08
N PRO A 440 -14.70 3.35 -8.92
CA PRO A 440 -14.18 2.11 -9.50
C PRO A 440 -12.84 2.31 -10.21
N ASP A 441 -12.70 3.41 -10.94
CA ASP A 441 -11.47 3.81 -11.65
C ASP A 441 -10.38 4.43 -10.73
N SER A 442 -10.59 4.40 -9.40
CA SER A 442 -9.71 4.92 -8.35
C SER A 442 -9.61 6.45 -8.25
N ARG A 443 -10.42 7.22 -8.98
CA ARG A 443 -10.50 8.67 -8.76
C ARG A 443 -10.95 8.97 -7.34
N LEU A 444 -10.27 9.91 -6.70
CA LEU A 444 -10.63 10.42 -5.39
C LEU A 444 -11.83 11.35 -5.53
N VAL A 445 -12.88 11.09 -4.77
CA VAL A 445 -14.07 11.93 -4.73
C VAL A 445 -14.33 12.35 -3.31
N HIS A 446 -14.35 13.67 -3.09
CA HIS A 446 -14.82 14.27 -1.84
C HIS A 446 -16.31 14.53 -1.96
N PHE A 447 -17.10 14.06 -1.00
CA PHE A 447 -18.55 14.18 -1.04
C PHE A 447 -19.10 14.69 0.29
N ASP A 448 -20.13 15.53 0.21
CA ASP A 448 -20.85 16.02 1.39
C ASP A 448 -21.82 14.95 1.94
N VAL A 449 -22.19 15.08 3.21
CA VAL A 449 -23.20 14.24 3.87
C VAL A 449 -24.42 15.11 4.20
N PRO A 450 -25.43 15.18 3.31
CA PRO A 450 -26.60 16.02 3.53
C PRO A 450 -27.35 15.68 4.81
N ALA A 451 -27.95 16.70 5.42
CA ALA A 451 -28.79 16.54 6.61
C ALA A 451 -29.91 15.50 6.36
N GLY A 452 -30.03 14.54 7.28
CA GLY A 452 -30.98 13.43 7.15
C GLY A 452 -30.43 12.18 6.44
N SER A 453 -29.18 12.21 5.97
CA SER A 453 -28.46 11.00 5.57
C SER A 453 -27.95 10.25 6.80
N ASP A 454 -27.95 8.91 6.73
CA ASP A 454 -27.13 8.12 7.64
C ASP A 454 -25.64 8.41 7.37
N LEU A 455 -24.79 8.26 8.39
CA LEU A 455 -23.35 8.35 8.20
C LEU A 455 -22.84 7.04 7.56
N PRO A 456 -22.15 7.09 6.40
CA PRO A 456 -21.49 5.92 5.85
C PRO A 456 -20.22 5.59 6.66
N ARG A 457 -19.92 4.31 6.80
CA ARG A 457 -18.70 3.83 7.45
C ARG A 457 -17.61 3.64 6.40
N PRO A 458 -16.32 3.74 6.76
CA PRO A 458 -15.25 3.22 5.92
C PRO A 458 -15.55 1.78 5.49
N GLY A 459 -15.44 1.51 4.19
CA GLY A 459 -15.82 0.22 3.58
C GLY A 459 -17.26 0.14 3.05
N ASP A 460 -18.17 1.02 3.47
CA ASP A 460 -19.50 1.10 2.84
C ASP A 460 -19.40 1.71 1.43
N MET A 461 -20.45 1.52 0.63
CA MET A 461 -20.52 2.00 -0.74
C MET A 461 -21.55 3.12 -0.86
N VAL A 462 -21.19 4.24 -1.48
CA VAL A 462 -22.06 5.42 -1.61
C VAL A 462 -22.18 5.83 -3.07
N THR A 463 -23.41 5.95 -3.57
CA THR A 463 -23.65 6.46 -4.92
C THR A 463 -23.88 7.96 -4.92
N VAL A 464 -22.98 8.71 -5.54
CA VAL A 464 -23.04 10.19 -5.62
C VAL A 464 -23.01 10.67 -7.06
N THR A 465 -23.48 11.89 -7.31
CA THR A 465 -23.33 12.58 -8.60
C THR A 465 -22.17 13.55 -8.51
N VAL A 466 -21.19 13.43 -9.42
CA VAL A 466 -20.04 14.34 -9.45
C VAL A 466 -20.51 15.73 -9.90
N THR A 467 -20.22 16.76 -9.11
CA THR A 467 -20.64 18.15 -9.39
C THR A 467 -19.50 19.05 -9.82
N GLN A 468 -18.26 18.76 -9.40
CA GLN A 468 -17.09 19.54 -9.81
C GLN A 468 -15.87 18.64 -10.02
N ALA A 469 -14.93 19.15 -10.82
CA ALA A 469 -13.68 18.50 -11.12
C ALA A 469 -12.50 19.42 -10.81
N ALA A 470 -11.48 18.86 -10.18
CA ALA A 470 -10.14 19.42 -10.07
C ALA A 470 -9.14 18.49 -10.79
N PRO A 471 -7.88 18.91 -11.04
CA PRO A 471 -6.89 18.05 -11.70
C PRO A 471 -6.65 16.72 -10.96
N PHE A 472 -6.75 16.70 -9.62
CA PHE A 472 -6.35 15.56 -8.80
C PHE A 472 -7.46 14.93 -7.96
N HIS A 473 -8.67 15.49 -7.98
CA HIS A 473 -9.83 14.97 -7.26
C HIS A 473 -11.13 15.46 -7.91
N LEU A 474 -12.23 14.84 -7.53
CA LEU A 474 -13.59 15.25 -7.87
C LEU A 474 -14.33 15.69 -6.60
N ILE A 475 -15.38 16.46 -6.79
CA ILE A 475 -16.30 16.87 -5.71
C ILE A 475 -17.71 16.43 -6.08
N ALA A 476 -18.44 15.92 -5.10
CA ALA A 476 -19.83 15.52 -5.21
C ALA A 476 -20.64 16.11 -4.05
N ASP A 477 -21.06 17.36 -4.24
CA ASP A 477 -21.95 18.06 -3.32
C ASP A 477 -23.36 18.08 -3.92
N PRO A 478 -24.32 17.28 -3.39
CA PRO A 478 -25.66 17.19 -3.96
C PRO A 478 -26.42 18.52 -3.84
N LEU A 479 -26.94 19.01 -4.97
CA LEU A 479 -27.59 20.32 -5.05
C LEU A 479 -29.03 20.32 -4.51
N ASP A 480 -29.66 19.16 -4.44
CA ASP A 480 -31.06 18.97 -4.03
C ASP A 480 -31.21 18.60 -2.54
N GLY A 481 -30.09 18.37 -1.84
CA GLY A 481 -30.09 17.93 -0.44
C GLY A 481 -30.67 16.53 -0.24
N ALA A 482 -30.79 15.72 -1.30
CA ALA A 482 -31.30 14.36 -1.18
C ALA A 482 -30.38 13.50 -0.29
N PRO A 483 -30.95 12.61 0.55
CA PRO A 483 -30.15 11.71 1.37
C PRO A 483 -29.21 10.83 0.53
N LEU A 484 -28.03 10.54 1.06
CA LEU A 484 -27.07 9.65 0.40
C LEU A 484 -27.68 8.25 0.17
N ARG A 485 -27.41 7.68 -1.01
CA ARG A 485 -27.69 6.26 -1.28
C ARG A 485 -26.51 5.43 -0.80
N ILE A 486 -26.67 4.84 0.37
CA ILE A 486 -25.64 4.05 1.04
C ILE A 486 -26.00 2.57 0.95
N ARG A 487 -25.05 1.76 0.46
CA ARG A 487 -25.09 0.31 0.55
C ARG A 487 -24.12 -0.12 1.65
N ARG A 488 -24.67 -0.71 2.71
CA ARG A 488 -23.88 -1.31 3.80
C ARG A 488 -23.16 -2.55 3.30
N THR A 489 -21.92 -2.74 3.74
CA THR A 489 -21.07 -3.86 3.31
C THR A 489 -20.50 -4.62 4.50
N ILE A 490 -20.00 -5.83 4.24
CA ILE A 490 -19.23 -6.62 5.22
C ILE A 490 -17.98 -5.87 5.71
N ALA A 491 -17.43 -4.99 4.88
CA ALA A 491 -16.29 -4.16 5.20
C ALA A 491 -16.64 -3.03 6.18
N GLY A 492 -17.81 -2.41 6.00
CA GLY A 492 -18.33 -1.47 7.00
C GLY A 492 -18.61 -2.16 8.34
N ASP A 493 -19.08 -3.41 8.33
CA ASP A 493 -19.27 -4.19 9.55
C ASP A 493 -17.93 -4.57 10.20
N ALA A 494 -16.90 -4.86 9.40
CA ALA A 494 -15.55 -5.11 9.88
C ALA A 494 -14.93 -3.88 10.53
N TRP A 495 -15.16 -2.70 9.95
CA TRP A 495 -14.77 -1.42 10.56
C TRP A 495 -15.40 -1.24 11.94
N ASP A 496 -16.71 -1.47 12.08
CA ASP A 496 -17.39 -1.33 13.38
C ASP A 496 -16.85 -2.30 14.44
N ARG A 497 -16.53 -3.55 14.05
CA ARG A 497 -15.89 -4.52 14.94
C ARG A 497 -14.53 -4.02 15.44
N GLU A 498 -13.69 -3.53 14.53
CA GLU A 498 -12.37 -3.01 14.88
C GLU A 498 -12.45 -1.79 15.81
N GLN A 499 -13.39 -0.87 15.57
CA GLN A 499 -13.61 0.27 16.46
C GLN A 499 -14.07 -0.16 17.85
N ALA A 500 -14.95 -1.16 17.94
CA ALA A 500 -15.41 -1.69 19.21
C ALA A 500 -14.27 -2.37 20.01
N GLU A 501 -13.40 -3.12 19.32
CA GLU A 501 -12.22 -3.75 19.93
C GLU A 501 -11.20 -2.72 20.42
N SER A 502 -10.98 -1.63 19.66
CA SER A 502 -10.09 -0.53 20.03
C SER A 502 -10.56 0.25 21.27
N CYS A 503 -11.87 0.39 21.46
CA CYS A 503 -12.46 1.02 22.64
C CYS A 503 -12.58 0.07 23.86
N GLY A 504 -12.32 -1.22 23.67
CA GLY A 504 -12.32 -2.21 24.75
C GLY A 504 -11.13 -2.02 25.69
N VAL A 505 -11.38 -1.62 26.94
CA VAL A 505 -10.35 -1.66 27.99
C VAL A 505 -9.84 -3.10 28.11
N PRO A 506 -8.52 -3.39 28.04
CA PRO A 506 -8.03 -4.74 28.18
C PRO A 506 -8.42 -5.26 29.56
N THR A 507 -9.33 -6.24 29.58
CA THR A 507 -9.65 -6.96 30.80
C THR A 507 -8.43 -7.79 31.14
N PRO A 508 -7.86 -7.70 32.36
CA PRO A 508 -6.74 -8.56 32.72
C PRO A 508 -7.19 -10.00 32.52
N ALA A 509 -6.38 -10.79 31.80
CA ALA A 509 -6.61 -12.22 31.69
C ALA A 509 -6.53 -12.85 33.10
N GLY A 510 -7.71 -12.99 33.72
CA GLY A 510 -7.89 -13.65 35.00
C GLY A 510 -7.84 -15.16 34.78
N SER A 511 -6.94 -15.80 35.51
CA SER A 511 -6.77 -17.24 35.65
C SER A 511 -8.08 -18.03 35.67
N THR A 512 -8.04 -19.18 35.02
CA THR A 512 -9.00 -20.28 35.15
C THR A 512 -9.34 -20.61 36.60
N GLY A 513 -10.64 -20.80 36.88
CA GLY A 513 -11.13 -21.62 37.99
C GLY A 513 -11.90 -20.87 39.08
N GLY A 514 -13.22 -21.05 39.11
CA GLY A 514 -14.04 -20.75 40.28
C GLY A 514 -15.49 -20.42 39.96
N ALA A 515 -16.36 -21.44 39.97
CA ALA A 515 -17.80 -21.24 39.98
C ALA A 515 -18.21 -20.49 41.28
N VAL A 516 -18.96 -19.40 41.18
CA VAL A 516 -19.73 -18.88 42.33
C VAL A 516 -21.10 -18.38 41.90
N SER A 517 -22.08 -18.93 42.62
CA SER A 517 -23.53 -18.76 42.69
C SER A 517 -24.14 -17.39 42.34
N LEU A 518 -25.29 -17.47 41.65
CA LEU A 518 -26.36 -16.48 41.63
C LEU A 518 -26.70 -15.98 43.04
N GLY A 519 -26.69 -14.66 43.23
CA GLY A 519 -27.18 -13.98 44.43
C GLY A 519 -27.94 -12.71 44.02
N LEU A 520 -29.26 -12.73 44.21
CA LEU A 520 -30.17 -11.60 44.00
C LEU A 520 -29.87 -10.43 44.97
N PRO A 521 -30.21 -9.18 44.60
CA PRO A 521 -29.73 -7.97 45.28
C PRO A 521 -30.58 -7.61 46.50
N THR A 522 -29.93 -7.22 47.61
CA THR A 522 -30.57 -6.55 48.74
C THR A 522 -30.22 -5.06 48.77
N LEU A 523 -31.26 -4.23 48.67
CA LEU A 523 -31.25 -2.78 48.88
C LEU A 523 -30.82 -2.39 50.29
N ARG A 524 -30.02 -1.33 50.43
CA ARG A 524 -30.04 -0.44 51.61
C ARG A 524 -29.96 1.03 51.23
N VAL A 525 -30.85 1.78 51.86
CA VAL A 525 -31.18 3.20 51.73
C VAL A 525 -30.40 4.03 52.77
N GLY A 526 -29.98 5.24 52.39
CA GLY A 526 -29.72 6.36 53.33
C GLY A 526 -28.61 7.34 52.92
N GLY A 527 -28.99 8.53 52.40
CA GLY A 527 -28.11 9.69 52.12
C GLY A 527 -27.86 10.61 53.35
N PRO A 528 -27.67 11.95 53.23
CA PRO A 528 -27.61 12.81 52.03
C PRO A 528 -26.51 13.93 51.99
N ALA A 529 -26.48 14.65 50.84
CA ALA A 529 -26.00 16.04 50.57
C ALA A 529 -24.47 16.31 50.47
N GLY A 530 -23.95 17.05 49.47
CA GLY A 530 -24.62 17.80 48.40
C GLY A 530 -23.67 18.49 47.38
N THR A 531 -24.33 19.21 46.46
CA THR A 531 -23.88 20.34 45.60
C THR A 531 -22.86 20.08 44.46
N GLY A 532 -23.41 19.79 43.27
CA GLY A 532 -23.38 20.67 42.08
C GLY A 532 -22.07 20.94 41.34
N LEU A 533 -21.98 20.53 40.06
CA LEU A 533 -21.79 21.41 38.90
C LEU A 533 -21.76 20.62 37.57
N ASN A 534 -21.97 21.38 36.50
CA ASN A 534 -22.55 21.03 35.20
C ASN A 534 -21.56 20.36 34.22
N LEU A 535 -22.13 19.57 33.30
CA LEU A 535 -21.47 18.92 32.16
C LEU A 535 -21.26 19.89 30.99
N SER A 536 -20.07 19.87 30.38
CA SER A 536 -19.87 20.20 28.96
C SER A 536 -18.48 19.78 28.45
N ASN A 537 -18.48 18.93 27.41
CA ASN A 537 -17.47 18.74 26.36
C ASN A 537 -16.06 18.24 26.72
N LEU A 538 -15.86 16.93 26.56
CA LEU A 538 -14.56 16.30 26.28
C LEU A 538 -14.78 15.25 25.18
N ASN A 539 -14.69 15.69 23.93
CA ASN A 539 -14.48 14.80 22.78
C ASN A 539 -13.09 15.15 22.22
N GLN A 540 -12.07 14.44 22.67
CA GLN A 540 -10.74 14.44 22.06
C GLN A 540 -10.51 13.05 21.48
N HIS A 541 -10.80 12.90 20.19
CA HIS A 541 -10.34 11.76 19.40
C HIS A 541 -9.13 12.22 18.58
N GLY A 542 -7.95 11.76 18.99
CA GLY A 542 -6.71 11.93 18.25
C GLY A 542 -6.63 10.89 17.13
N GLY A 543 -6.83 11.34 15.89
CA GLY A 543 -6.52 10.56 14.69
C GLY A 543 -5.06 10.73 14.30
N ALA A 544 -4.36 9.63 14.07
CA ALA A 544 -2.99 9.60 13.57
C ALA A 544 -2.91 10.34 12.22
N THR A 545 -2.12 11.41 12.17
CA THR A 545 -2.02 12.30 11.01
C THR A 545 -0.81 11.92 10.17
N THR A 546 -1.04 11.44 8.95
CA THR A 546 0.01 11.28 7.93
C THR A 546 0.31 12.65 7.33
N ILE A 547 1.40 13.30 7.77
CA ILE A 547 1.79 14.64 7.30
C ILE A 547 2.29 14.57 5.85
N PRO A 548 1.68 15.31 4.89
CA PRO A 548 2.19 15.41 3.53
C PRO A 548 3.46 16.25 3.44
N ILE A 549 4.36 15.77 2.61
CA ILE A 549 5.65 16.33 2.22
C ILE A 549 5.40 17.53 1.30
N TYR A 550 5.46 18.78 1.78
CA TYR A 550 5.96 20.04 1.15
C TYR A 550 5.48 21.25 1.98
N PRO A 551 6.29 22.32 2.16
CA PRO A 551 5.84 23.56 2.79
C PRO A 551 4.88 24.31 1.85
N VAL A 552 3.75 24.76 2.38
CA VAL A 552 2.81 25.67 1.73
C VAL A 552 2.98 27.02 2.41
N ASP A 553 3.81 27.86 1.83
CA ASP A 553 3.72 29.31 1.96
C ASP A 553 3.88 29.90 0.55
N ASP A 554 3.18 31.00 0.31
CA ASP A 554 2.98 31.73 -0.96
C ASP A 554 1.84 31.24 -1.87
N ALA A 555 0.61 31.36 -1.36
CA ALA A 555 -0.58 31.64 -2.16
C ALA A 555 -1.32 32.87 -1.62
N GLU A 556 -0.71 34.05 -1.77
CA GLU A 556 -1.41 35.34 -1.87
C GLU A 556 -0.88 36.12 -3.07
N ARG A 557 -1.28 35.69 -4.28
CA ARG A 557 -1.67 36.53 -5.43
C ARG A 557 -2.02 35.71 -6.67
#